data_AF-A0A1S2LKK2-F1
#
_entry.id   AF-A0A1S2LKK2-F1
#
_cell.length_a   1.000
_cell.length_b   1.000
_cell.length_c   1.000
_cell.angle_alpha   90.00
_cell.angle_beta   90.00
_cell.angle_gamma   90.00
#
_symmetry.space_group_name_H-M   'P 1'
#
loop_
_entity.id
_entity.type
_entity.pdbx_description
1 polymer ?
#
loop_
_entity_poly.entity_id
_entity_poly.type
_entity_poly.pdbx_seq_one_letter_code
_entity_poly.pdbx_strand_id
1 'polypeptide(L)'
;MRKKRVTAISIVILALTVVIYFFYILIPKTFPNDELVIKSINQLFPEAKASVVQEIIYLDERHAFVPFISSQNHYGRSFWVFEMYQWKLARVDTRGEPIIWSIKEKDPSTHYILWHMDPRDQLSHIDFYLLRDRGYFISNGVHRYEPKVQMKTSISLQDQSYGVMPFSEEWIEVISTFKILEKGNNQSSWLFPRQQRSYIGWMHFDIHGESNFPERSVNGSSYTKKNINLDFVRILNEGDLESQ
;
A
#
# COMPACT_ATOMS: atom_id res chain seq x y z
N MET A 1 -60.26 -4.57 -1.17
CA MET A 1 -59.00 -4.55 -1.97
C MET A 1 -58.21 -3.24 -1.88
N ARG A 2 -58.86 -2.06 -1.90
CA ARG A 2 -58.20 -0.74 -1.80
C ARG A 2 -57.31 -0.55 -0.56
N LYS A 3 -57.79 -0.92 0.64
CA LYS A 3 -57.01 -0.81 1.90
C LYS A 3 -55.72 -1.64 1.88
N LYS A 4 -55.77 -2.89 1.41
CA LYS A 4 -54.58 -3.77 1.29
C LYS A 4 -53.55 -3.23 0.29
N ARG A 5 -53.98 -2.58 -0.80
CA ARG A 5 -53.08 -1.91 -1.75
C ARG A 5 -52.41 -0.67 -1.16
N VAL A 6 -53.15 0.14 -0.40
CA VAL A 6 -52.58 1.33 0.28
C VAL A 6 -51.55 0.91 1.33
N THR A 7 -51.85 -0.11 2.15
CA THR A 7 -50.88 -0.64 3.13
C THR A 7 -49.62 -1.18 2.45
N ALA A 8 -49.76 -1.91 1.34
CA ALA A 8 -48.62 -2.41 0.58
C ALA A 8 -47.75 -1.27 0.01
N ILE A 9 -48.36 -0.21 -0.53
CA ILE A 9 -47.64 0.97 -1.03
C ILE A 9 -46.89 1.68 0.10
N SER A 10 -47.52 1.86 1.28
CA SER A 10 -46.87 2.46 2.44
C SER A 10 -45.66 1.65 2.92
N ILE A 11 -45.75 0.32 2.93
CA ILE A 11 -44.62 -0.55 3.28
C ILE A 11 -43.48 -0.41 2.26
N VAL A 12 -43.80 -0.35 0.96
CA VAL A 12 -42.80 -0.17 -0.09
C VAL A 12 -42.10 1.19 0.03
N ILE A 13 -42.84 2.27 0.31
CA ILE A 13 -42.26 3.60 0.52
C ILE A 13 -41.36 3.61 1.76
N LEU A 14 -41.78 2.97 2.86
CA LEU A 14 -40.97 2.85 4.08
C LEU A 14 -39.71 2.01 3.85
N ALA A 15 -39.80 0.93 3.07
CA ALA A 15 -38.63 0.14 2.72
C ALA A 15 -37.65 0.95 1.84
N LEU A 16 -38.17 1.71 0.87
CA LEU A 16 -37.37 2.61 0.03
C LEU A 16 -36.66 3.69 0.85
N THR A 17 -37.32 4.31 1.83
CA THR A 17 -36.69 5.34 2.67
C THR A 17 -35.59 4.76 3.56
N VAL A 18 -35.78 3.56 4.10
CA VAL A 18 -34.73 2.84 4.86
C VAL A 18 -33.55 2.52 3.95
N VAL A 19 -33.79 2.03 2.73
CA VAL A 19 -32.72 1.73 1.76
C VAL A 19 -31.95 3.00 1.39
N ILE A 20 -32.64 4.09 1.04
CA ILE A 20 -32.00 5.38 0.71
C ILE A 20 -31.19 5.91 1.90
N TYR A 21 -31.73 5.80 3.12
CA TYR A 21 -31.03 6.18 4.34
C TYR A 21 -29.75 5.36 4.54
N PHE A 22 -29.79 4.04 4.35
CA PHE A 22 -28.60 3.20 4.42
C PHE A 22 -27.55 3.59 3.36
N PHE A 23 -27.97 3.88 2.12
CA PHE A 23 -27.05 4.35 1.07
C PHE A 23 -26.38 5.67 1.42
N TYR A 24 -27.11 6.63 2.00
CA TYR A 24 -26.53 7.91 2.41
C TYR A 24 -25.45 7.76 3.49
N ILE A 25 -25.64 6.83 4.43
CA ILE A 25 -24.66 6.61 5.50
C ILE A 25 -23.44 5.84 4.99
N LEU A 26 -23.59 4.98 3.98
CA LEU A 26 -22.49 4.19 3.42
C LEU A 26 -21.47 5.02 2.64
N ILE A 27 -21.81 6.24 2.21
CA ILE A 27 -20.92 7.14 1.47
C ILE A 27 -19.84 7.69 2.42
N PRO A 28 -18.55 7.63 2.03
CA PRO A 28 -17.47 8.24 2.79
C PRO A 28 -17.74 9.71 3.07
N LYS A 29 -17.72 10.08 4.35
CA LYS A 29 -17.76 11.49 4.73
C LYS A 29 -16.44 12.16 4.34
N THR A 30 -16.49 13.48 4.21
CA THR A 30 -15.29 14.31 4.03
C THR A 30 -14.22 13.93 5.04
N PHE A 31 -12.98 13.79 4.56
CA PHE A 31 -11.85 13.46 5.40
C PHE A 31 -11.64 14.54 6.49
N PRO A 32 -11.13 14.18 7.69
CA PRO A 32 -10.84 15.14 8.73
C PRO A 32 -9.89 16.24 8.25
N ASN A 33 -10.05 17.46 8.76
CA ASN A 33 -9.09 18.53 8.46
C ASN A 33 -7.73 18.29 9.14
N ASP A 34 -6.71 19.05 8.72
CA ASP A 34 -5.33 18.87 9.16
C ASP A 34 -5.16 18.92 10.68
N GLU A 35 -5.86 19.84 11.37
CA GLU A 35 -5.82 19.94 12.83
C GLU A 35 -6.30 18.66 13.52
N LEU A 36 -7.41 18.08 13.03
CA LEU A 36 -7.94 16.83 13.56
C LEU A 36 -7.05 15.64 13.21
N VAL A 37 -6.44 15.63 12.03
CA VAL A 37 -5.46 14.63 11.62
C VAL A 37 -4.26 14.65 12.57
N ILE A 38 -3.63 15.82 12.77
CA ILE A 38 -2.49 16.01 13.66
C ILE A 38 -2.85 15.58 15.09
N LYS A 39 -4.00 16.03 15.59
CA LYS A 39 -4.49 15.65 16.91
C LYS A 39 -4.65 14.14 17.03
N SER A 40 -5.24 13.49 16.03
CA SER A 40 -5.46 12.04 16.04
C SER A 40 -4.14 11.26 16.01
N ILE A 41 -3.17 11.71 15.21
CA ILE A 41 -1.83 11.11 15.14
C ILE A 41 -1.15 11.22 16.50
N ASN A 42 -1.09 12.41 17.09
CA ASN A 42 -0.41 12.63 18.37
C ASN A 42 -1.15 12.02 19.56
N GLN A 43 -2.47 11.84 19.49
CA GLN A 43 -3.23 11.09 20.50
C GLN A 43 -2.96 9.59 20.43
N LEU A 44 -2.80 9.05 19.21
CA LEU A 44 -2.53 7.63 19.03
C LEU A 44 -1.08 7.27 19.29
N PHE A 45 -0.15 8.11 18.82
CA PHE A 45 1.28 7.91 18.92
C PHE A 45 1.99 9.25 19.22
N PRO A 46 2.03 9.68 20.49
CA PRO A 46 2.62 10.96 20.90
C PRO A 46 4.06 11.19 20.45
N GLU A 47 4.83 10.11 20.31
CA GLU A 47 6.22 10.12 19.84
C GLU A 47 6.35 10.62 18.39
N ALA A 48 5.29 10.50 17.59
CA ALA A 48 5.27 11.00 16.21
C ALA A 48 5.41 12.52 16.15
N LYS A 49 4.91 13.24 17.17
CA LYS A 49 4.95 14.71 17.28
C LYS A 49 4.56 15.40 15.96
N ALA A 50 3.54 14.89 15.27
CA ALA A 50 3.05 15.44 14.02
C ALA A 50 2.72 16.93 14.20
N SER A 51 3.15 17.75 13.25
CA SER A 51 2.99 19.20 13.32
C SER A 51 2.37 19.77 12.04
N VAL A 52 2.71 19.21 10.88
CA VAL A 52 2.23 19.68 9.59
C VAL A 52 1.78 18.50 8.76
N VAL A 53 0.55 18.52 8.27
CA VAL A 53 0.09 17.60 7.21
C VAL A 53 0.56 18.17 5.88
N GLN A 54 1.18 17.34 5.04
CA GLN A 54 1.60 17.79 3.72
C GLN A 54 0.48 17.64 2.70
N GLU A 55 -0.13 16.45 2.65
CA GLU A 55 -1.21 16.16 1.72
C GLU A 55 -2.09 15.02 2.22
N ILE A 56 -3.32 14.98 1.74
CA ILE A 56 -4.24 13.84 1.94
C ILE A 56 -4.39 13.13 0.61
N ILE A 57 -3.74 11.97 0.46
CA ILE A 57 -3.73 11.20 -0.77
C ILE A 57 -4.73 10.04 -0.63
N TYR A 58 -5.83 10.10 -1.37
CA TYR A 58 -6.80 9.01 -1.42
C TYR A 58 -6.31 7.91 -2.35
N LEU A 59 -6.23 6.67 -1.83
CA LEU A 59 -5.94 5.49 -2.65
C LEU A 59 -7.22 4.97 -3.31
N ASP A 60 -8.33 5.09 -2.59
CA ASP A 60 -9.68 4.84 -3.07
C ASP A 60 -10.68 5.66 -2.22
N GLU A 61 -11.97 5.39 -2.36
CA GLU A 61 -13.04 6.04 -1.59
C GLU A 61 -12.91 5.86 -0.07
N ARG A 62 -12.20 4.83 0.41
CA ARG A 62 -12.17 4.40 1.82
C ARG A 62 -10.78 4.30 2.42
N HIS A 63 -9.73 4.61 1.68
CA HIS A 63 -8.35 4.52 2.14
C HIS A 63 -7.61 5.79 1.79
N ALA A 64 -6.93 6.37 2.78
CA ALA A 64 -6.12 7.55 2.61
C ALA A 64 -4.75 7.38 3.24
N PHE A 65 -3.75 7.88 2.54
CA PHE A 65 -2.37 7.98 2.94
C PHE A 65 -2.06 9.45 3.21
N VAL A 66 -1.47 9.74 4.37
CA VAL A 66 -1.24 11.12 4.81
C VAL A 66 0.20 11.28 5.28
N PRO A 67 1.10 11.82 4.44
CA PRO A 67 2.43 12.26 4.86
C PRO A 67 2.34 13.48 5.78
N PHE A 68 3.16 13.49 6.82
CA PHE A 68 3.25 14.58 7.78
C PHE A 68 4.69 14.86 8.20
N ILE A 69 4.95 16.10 8.62
CA ILE A 69 6.23 16.52 9.18
C ILE A 69 6.05 16.69 10.70
N SER A 70 6.94 16.12 11.48
CA SER A 70 6.95 16.27 12.93
C SER A 70 7.51 17.64 13.35
N SER A 71 7.25 18.06 14.58
CA SER A 71 7.85 19.28 15.14
C SER A 71 9.38 19.22 15.25
N GLN A 72 9.96 18.02 15.15
CA GLN A 72 11.40 17.79 15.08
C GLN A 72 11.93 17.66 13.65
N ASN A 73 11.10 18.03 12.66
CA ASN A 73 11.41 17.93 11.24
C ASN A 73 11.71 16.49 10.79
N HIS A 74 11.03 15.49 11.36
CA HIS A 74 11.05 14.11 10.86
C HIS A 74 9.89 13.89 9.89
N TYR A 75 10.15 13.14 8.83
CA TYR A 75 9.21 12.88 7.75
C TYR A 75 8.49 11.56 8.04
N GLY A 76 7.24 11.66 8.52
CA GLY A 76 6.42 10.53 8.95
C GLY A 76 5.15 10.38 8.11
N ARG A 77 4.41 9.30 8.31
CA ARG A 77 3.22 9.01 7.51
C ARG A 77 2.15 8.30 8.31
N SER A 78 0.90 8.44 7.89
CA SER A 78 -0.24 7.82 8.54
C SER A 78 -1.21 7.19 7.55
N PHE A 79 -1.87 6.13 8.00
CA PHE A 79 -2.75 5.29 7.20
C PHE A 79 -4.16 5.36 7.76
N TRP A 80 -5.13 5.69 6.92
CA TRP A 80 -6.49 5.97 7.33
C TRP A 80 -7.47 5.09 6.57
N VAL A 81 -8.45 4.55 7.28
CA VAL A 81 -9.50 3.69 6.72
C VAL A 81 -10.86 4.24 7.09
N PHE A 82 -11.73 4.41 6.10
CA PHE A 82 -13.12 4.77 6.30
C PHE A 82 -13.94 3.51 6.62
N GLU A 83 -14.32 3.40 7.89
CA GLU A 83 -15.13 2.28 8.38
C GLU A 83 -16.11 2.76 9.44
N MET A 84 -17.25 2.06 9.54
CA MET A 84 -18.32 2.44 10.49
C MET A 84 -18.64 3.95 10.41
N TYR A 85 -18.71 4.47 9.18
CA TYR A 85 -19.15 5.84 8.87
C TYR A 85 -18.21 6.97 9.30
N GLN A 86 -16.94 6.66 9.58
CA GLN A 86 -15.92 7.64 9.92
C GLN A 86 -14.53 7.21 9.46
N TRP A 87 -13.67 8.18 9.18
CA TRP A 87 -12.25 7.95 8.97
C TRP A 87 -11.58 7.59 10.28
N LYS A 88 -10.86 6.47 10.29
CA LYS A 88 -10.11 6.01 11.45
C LYS A 88 -8.64 5.87 11.10
N LEU A 89 -7.80 6.41 11.97
CA LEU A 89 -6.36 6.23 11.92
C LEU A 89 -6.03 4.76 12.26
N ALA A 90 -5.45 4.06 11.29
CA ALA A 90 -5.09 2.65 11.40
C ALA A 90 -3.64 2.47 11.88
N ARG A 91 -2.71 3.27 11.36
CA ARG A 91 -1.28 3.18 11.68
C ARG A 91 -0.59 4.53 11.50
N VAL A 92 0.46 4.75 12.29
CA VAL A 92 1.40 5.87 12.17
C VAL A 92 2.82 5.32 12.11
N ASP A 93 3.62 5.84 11.18
CA ASP A 93 5.06 5.59 11.10
C ASP A 93 5.81 6.92 11.20
N THR A 94 6.95 6.94 11.89
CA THR A 94 7.90 8.08 11.91
C THR A 94 9.02 7.93 10.89
N ARG A 95 8.84 7.01 9.94
CA ARG A 95 9.76 6.67 8.87
C ARG A 95 9.02 6.69 7.53
N GLY A 96 9.80 6.78 6.47
CA GLY A 96 9.39 7.16 5.13
C GLY A 96 9.67 6.15 4.03
N GLU A 97 10.34 5.04 4.33
CA GLU A 97 10.79 4.06 3.34
C GLU A 97 9.63 3.48 2.54
N PRO A 98 9.81 3.12 1.26
CA PRO A 98 8.74 2.54 0.47
C PRO A 98 8.13 1.29 1.11
N ILE A 99 6.80 1.25 1.17
CA ILE A 99 6.03 0.09 1.60
C ILE A 99 4.90 -0.18 0.60
N ILE A 100 4.43 -1.42 0.57
CA ILE A 100 3.24 -1.79 -0.19
C ILE A 100 2.04 -1.79 0.76
N TRP A 101 0.97 -1.11 0.38
CA TRP A 101 -0.34 -1.27 1.00
C TRP A 101 -1.28 -2.06 0.10
N SER A 102 -1.60 -3.27 0.54
CA SER A 102 -2.49 -4.20 -0.16
C SER A 102 -3.93 -4.06 0.37
N ILE A 103 -4.73 -3.19 -0.24
CA ILE A 103 -6.13 -2.96 0.20
C ILE A 103 -6.93 -4.26 0.17
N LYS A 104 -6.83 -5.02 -0.92
CA LYS A 104 -7.31 -6.40 -1.02
C LYS A 104 -6.13 -7.31 -1.33
N GLU A 105 -5.65 -8.05 -0.34
CA GLU A 105 -4.46 -8.92 -0.43
C GLU A 105 -4.42 -9.84 -1.66
N LYS A 106 -5.57 -10.35 -2.11
CA LYS A 106 -5.63 -11.27 -3.26
C LYS A 106 -5.61 -10.58 -4.61
N ASP A 107 -5.88 -9.27 -4.67
CA ASP A 107 -6.09 -8.50 -5.89
C ASP A 107 -4.98 -7.44 -6.07
N PRO A 108 -3.97 -7.69 -6.94
CA PRO A 108 -2.84 -6.81 -7.13
C PRO A 108 -3.20 -5.44 -7.73
N SER A 109 -4.39 -5.30 -8.35
CA SER A 109 -4.87 -3.99 -8.84
C SER A 109 -5.17 -3.00 -7.71
N THR A 110 -5.23 -3.49 -6.48
CA THR A 110 -5.47 -2.68 -5.27
C THR A 110 -4.22 -2.52 -4.41
N HIS A 111 -3.05 -2.83 -4.97
CA HIS A 111 -1.77 -2.68 -4.29
C HIS A 111 -1.11 -1.37 -4.71
N TYR A 112 -0.59 -0.67 -3.72
CA TYR A 112 0.04 0.63 -3.90
C TYR A 112 1.38 0.66 -3.21
N ILE A 113 2.40 1.21 -3.86
CA ILE A 113 3.68 1.55 -3.24
C ILE A 113 3.56 2.97 -2.70
N LEU A 114 3.92 3.16 -1.43
CA LEU A 114 3.76 4.41 -0.69
C LEU A 114 5.11 4.78 -0.09
N TRP A 115 5.53 6.03 -0.26
CA TRP A 115 6.77 6.54 0.29
C TRP A 115 6.61 7.96 0.83
N HIS A 116 7.52 8.32 1.73
CA HIS A 116 7.65 9.68 2.23
C HIS A 116 9.09 9.92 2.68
N MET A 117 9.98 10.06 1.71
CA MET A 117 11.42 10.21 1.91
C MET A 117 11.75 11.54 2.59
N ASP A 118 12.78 11.52 3.42
CA ASP A 118 13.36 12.69 4.03
C ASP A 118 14.26 13.42 3.01
N PRO A 119 13.98 14.69 2.65
CA PRO A 119 14.78 15.43 1.68
C PRO A 119 16.26 15.57 2.06
N ARG A 120 16.61 15.40 3.35
CA ARG A 120 17.99 15.44 3.83
C ARG A 120 18.80 14.21 3.44
N ASP A 121 18.15 13.15 2.97
CA ASP A 121 18.80 12.00 2.36
C ASP A 121 19.24 12.27 0.90
N GLN A 122 18.89 13.45 0.35
CA GLN A 122 19.36 13.96 -0.95
C GLN A 122 19.13 13.02 -2.14
N LEU A 123 18.04 12.24 -2.07
CA LEU A 123 17.64 11.33 -3.14
C LEU A 123 17.03 12.11 -4.31
N SER A 124 17.42 11.75 -5.53
CA SER A 124 16.88 12.32 -6.76
C SER A 124 15.80 11.43 -7.37
N HIS A 125 15.96 10.11 -7.30
CA HIS A 125 15.01 9.15 -7.84
C HIS A 125 15.03 7.82 -7.09
N ILE A 126 13.95 7.05 -7.23
CA ILE A 126 13.83 5.68 -6.76
C ILE A 126 13.50 4.79 -7.94
N ASP A 127 14.19 3.66 -8.02
CA ASP A 127 13.87 2.59 -8.94
C ASP A 127 13.19 1.45 -8.19
N PHE A 128 11.95 1.16 -8.55
CA PHE A 128 11.22 -0.01 -8.06
C PHE A 128 11.37 -1.17 -9.04
N TYR A 129 11.49 -2.37 -8.49
CA TYR A 129 11.67 -3.59 -9.27
C TYR A 129 10.67 -4.65 -8.84
N LEU A 130 9.89 -5.19 -9.78
CA LEU A 130 9.26 -6.49 -9.63
C LEU A 130 10.26 -7.56 -10.02
N LEU A 131 10.68 -8.37 -9.04
CA LEU A 131 11.67 -9.41 -9.19
C LEU A 131 11.03 -10.80 -9.02
N ARG A 132 11.50 -11.76 -9.81
CA ARG A 132 11.31 -13.20 -9.56
C ARG A 132 12.60 -13.92 -9.88
N ASP A 133 13.09 -14.74 -8.95
CA ASP A 133 14.32 -15.50 -9.20
C ASP A 133 14.11 -16.64 -10.19
N ARG A 134 15.19 -17.05 -10.85
CA ARG A 134 15.18 -18.25 -11.68
C ARG A 134 14.98 -19.48 -10.81
N GLY A 135 14.19 -20.42 -11.28
CA GLY A 135 13.93 -21.67 -10.61
C GLY A 135 14.12 -22.85 -11.55
N TYR A 136 14.64 -23.96 -11.04
CA TYR A 136 14.62 -25.21 -11.77
C TYR A 136 14.29 -26.34 -10.81
N PHE A 137 13.26 -27.11 -11.16
CA PHE A 137 12.70 -28.15 -10.30
C PHE A 137 12.49 -29.43 -11.10
N ILE A 138 12.83 -30.57 -10.49
CA ILE A 138 12.54 -31.89 -11.02
C ILE A 138 11.61 -32.58 -10.04
N SER A 139 10.46 -33.05 -10.51
CA SER A 139 9.51 -33.83 -9.70
C SER A 139 8.94 -34.95 -10.54
N ASN A 140 9.03 -36.19 -10.07
CA ASN A 140 8.59 -37.39 -10.79
C ASN A 140 9.13 -37.49 -12.23
N GLY A 141 10.38 -37.07 -12.45
CA GLY A 141 10.99 -37.04 -13.78
C GLY A 141 10.49 -35.94 -14.71
N VAL A 142 9.62 -35.04 -14.24
CA VAL A 142 9.19 -33.84 -14.96
C VAL A 142 10.10 -32.68 -14.59
N HIS A 143 10.73 -32.09 -15.60
CA HIS A 143 11.62 -30.95 -15.46
C HIS A 143 10.81 -29.66 -15.67
N ARG A 144 10.91 -28.72 -14.73
CA ARG A 144 10.27 -27.41 -14.82
C ARG A 144 11.31 -26.31 -14.62
N TYR A 145 11.42 -25.45 -15.62
CA TYR A 145 12.21 -24.23 -15.55
C TYR A 145 11.31 -23.02 -15.34
N GLU A 146 11.76 -22.10 -14.49
CA GLU A 146 11.10 -20.83 -14.21
C GLU A 146 12.09 -19.70 -14.51
N PRO A 147 11.80 -18.85 -15.51
CA PRO A 147 12.70 -17.77 -15.88
C PRO A 147 12.70 -16.65 -14.82
N LYS A 148 13.83 -15.94 -14.74
CA LYS A 148 13.94 -14.70 -13.96
C LYS A 148 12.99 -13.65 -14.56
N VAL A 149 12.37 -12.87 -13.69
CA VAL A 149 11.62 -11.67 -14.08
C VAL A 149 12.23 -10.48 -13.35
N GLN A 150 12.45 -9.40 -14.09
CA GLN A 150 12.98 -8.14 -13.59
C GLN A 150 12.35 -7.00 -14.37
N MET A 151 11.41 -6.30 -13.75
CA MET A 151 10.69 -5.18 -14.36
C MET A 151 10.93 -3.93 -13.53
N LYS A 152 11.49 -2.89 -14.15
CA LYS A 152 11.89 -1.65 -13.50
C LYS A 152 10.85 -0.55 -13.75
N THR A 153 10.55 0.22 -12.71
CA THR A 153 9.80 1.48 -12.79
C THR A 153 10.54 2.54 -11.99
N SER A 154 10.84 3.69 -12.60
CA SER A 154 11.55 4.80 -11.96
C SER A 154 10.59 5.93 -11.59
N ILE A 155 10.80 6.54 -10.43
CA ILE A 155 10.11 7.75 -9.99
C ILE A 155 11.11 8.86 -9.66
N SER A 156 10.78 10.11 -9.99
CA SER A 156 11.55 11.27 -9.55
C SER A 156 11.10 11.72 -8.16
N LEU A 157 12.04 12.16 -7.33
CA LEU A 157 11.80 12.79 -6.03
C LEU A 157 12.11 14.29 -6.02
N GLN A 158 12.42 14.87 -7.18
CA GLN A 158 12.87 16.26 -7.30
C GLN A 158 11.78 17.27 -6.90
N ASP A 159 10.53 16.99 -7.26
CA ASP A 159 9.40 17.89 -6.98
C ASP A 159 8.73 17.58 -5.64
N GLN A 160 8.63 16.29 -5.29
CA GLN A 160 7.95 15.82 -4.07
C GLN A 160 8.70 14.63 -3.47
N SER A 161 8.93 14.67 -2.16
CA SER A 161 9.61 13.58 -1.44
C SER A 161 8.65 12.47 -0.97
N TYR A 162 7.35 12.63 -1.18
CA TYR A 162 6.33 11.63 -0.89
C TYR A 162 5.53 11.28 -2.13
N GLY A 163 4.84 10.15 -2.08
CA GLY A 163 3.92 9.79 -3.14
C GLY A 163 3.32 8.41 -2.99
N VAL A 164 2.46 8.12 -3.96
CA VAL A 164 1.71 6.88 -4.09
C VAL A 164 1.79 6.44 -5.54
N MET A 165 2.13 5.18 -5.75
CA MET A 165 2.17 4.56 -7.07
C MET A 165 1.33 3.27 -7.05
N PRO A 166 0.22 3.18 -7.81
CA PRO A 166 -0.44 1.90 -8.02
C PRO A 166 0.49 0.95 -8.78
N PHE A 167 0.33 -0.36 -8.59
CA PHE A 167 1.01 -1.31 -9.46
C PHE A 167 0.61 -1.07 -10.92
N SER A 168 1.58 -1.10 -11.83
CA SER A 168 1.31 -0.94 -13.26
C SER A 168 0.51 -2.14 -13.80
N GLU A 169 -0.21 -1.93 -14.91
CA GLU A 169 -0.97 -3.00 -15.58
C GLU A 169 -0.08 -4.21 -15.90
N GLU A 170 1.17 -3.95 -16.35
CA GLU A 170 2.14 -5.00 -16.64
C GLU A 170 2.53 -5.80 -15.39
N TRP A 171 2.75 -5.14 -14.25
CA TRP A 171 3.04 -5.83 -12.99
C TRP A 171 1.86 -6.66 -12.52
N ILE A 172 0.65 -6.11 -12.62
CA ILE A 172 -0.61 -6.79 -12.29
C ILE A 172 -0.76 -8.07 -13.14
N GLU A 173 -0.54 -7.98 -14.45
CA GLU A 173 -0.62 -9.11 -15.37
C GLU A 173 0.40 -10.21 -15.00
N VAL A 174 1.66 -9.82 -14.80
CA VAL A 174 2.75 -10.76 -14.46
C VAL A 174 2.50 -11.45 -13.12
N ILE A 175 2.12 -10.70 -12.08
CA ILE A 175 1.78 -11.23 -10.75
C ILE A 175 0.56 -12.16 -10.85
N SER A 176 -0.47 -11.77 -11.61
CA SER A 176 -1.68 -12.58 -11.78
C SER A 176 -1.37 -13.92 -12.47
N THR A 177 -0.50 -13.90 -13.48
CA THR A 177 -0.03 -15.10 -14.18
C THR A 177 0.67 -16.06 -13.22
N PHE A 178 1.52 -15.54 -12.34
CA PHE A 178 2.21 -16.36 -11.34
C PHE A 178 1.21 -16.99 -10.35
N LYS A 179 0.22 -16.24 -9.88
CA LYS A 179 -0.84 -16.75 -9.00
C LYS A 179 -1.66 -17.88 -9.66
N ILE A 180 -1.90 -17.82 -10.97
CA ILE A 180 -2.62 -18.89 -11.71
C ILE A 180 -1.76 -20.15 -11.80
N LEU A 181 -0.48 -20.02 -12.16
CA LEU A 181 0.45 -21.14 -12.26
C LEU A 181 0.65 -21.86 -10.92
N GLU A 182 0.65 -21.12 -9.81
CA GLU A 182 0.75 -21.70 -8.47
C GLU A 182 -0.51 -22.45 -8.01
N LYS A 183 -1.70 -21.99 -8.43
CA LYS A 183 -2.99 -22.64 -8.13
C LYS A 183 -3.22 -23.91 -8.96
N GLY A 184 -2.73 -23.96 -10.20
CA GLY A 184 -2.83 -25.16 -11.06
C GLY A 184 -2.01 -26.34 -10.54
N ASN A 185 -1.00 -26.09 -9.69
CA ASN A 185 -0.09 -27.11 -9.17
C ASN A 185 -0.55 -27.59 -7.77
N ASN A 186 -1.78 -28.10 -7.69
CA ASN A 186 -2.49 -28.48 -6.46
C ASN A 186 -2.00 -29.80 -5.82
N GLN A 187 -0.68 -30.03 -5.77
CA GLN A 187 -0.08 -31.09 -4.97
C GLN A 187 0.37 -30.53 -3.62
N SER A 188 -0.37 -30.95 -2.59
CA SER A 188 -0.13 -30.74 -1.17
C SER A 188 1.33 -31.06 -0.80
N SER A 189 2.15 -30.05 -0.56
CA SER A 189 3.49 -30.20 0.01
C SER A 189 3.70 -29.18 1.12
N TRP A 190 3.09 -29.47 2.26
CA TRP A 190 3.36 -28.92 3.59
C TRP A 190 4.84 -29.05 4.02
N LEU A 191 5.64 -29.81 3.27
CA LEU A 191 7.06 -30.06 3.53
C LEU A 191 8.01 -29.04 2.88
N PHE A 192 7.53 -28.18 2.00
CA PHE A 192 8.32 -27.12 1.38
C PHE A 192 7.51 -25.82 1.41
N PRO A 193 7.76 -24.88 2.34
CA PRO A 193 7.13 -23.58 2.27
C PRO A 193 7.48 -22.98 0.90
N ARG A 194 6.45 -22.74 0.09
CA ARG A 194 6.58 -22.03 -1.19
C ARG A 194 7.12 -20.65 -0.85
N GLN A 195 8.43 -20.48 -0.94
CA GLN A 195 9.07 -19.17 -0.86
C GLN A 195 8.38 -18.29 -1.89
N GLN A 196 7.92 -17.11 -1.47
CA GLN A 196 7.37 -16.10 -2.38
C GLN A 196 8.40 -15.87 -3.48
N ARG A 197 8.19 -16.45 -4.66
CA ARG A 197 9.21 -16.42 -5.72
C ARG A 197 9.34 -15.03 -6.31
N SER A 198 8.27 -14.24 -6.24
CA SER A 198 8.25 -12.85 -6.67
C SER A 198 8.12 -11.88 -5.51
N TYR A 199 8.91 -10.80 -5.52
CA TYR A 199 8.88 -9.74 -4.53
C TYR A 199 9.13 -8.39 -5.20
N ILE A 200 8.76 -7.31 -4.52
CA ILE A 200 9.13 -5.96 -4.93
C ILE A 200 10.35 -5.53 -4.13
N GLY A 201 11.34 -5.00 -4.84
CA GLY A 201 12.46 -4.29 -4.24
C GLY A 201 12.59 -2.88 -4.76
N TRP A 202 13.46 -2.10 -4.13
CA TRP A 202 13.75 -0.74 -4.55
C TRP A 202 15.23 -0.42 -4.40
N MET A 203 15.71 0.48 -5.26
CA MET A 203 17.01 1.12 -5.20
C MET A 203 16.80 2.64 -5.17
N HIS A 204 17.71 3.34 -4.52
CA HIS A 204 17.68 4.78 -4.34
C HIS A 204 18.94 5.40 -4.91
N PHE A 205 18.81 6.60 -5.47
CA PHE A 205 19.93 7.26 -6.11
C PHE A 205 19.88 8.76 -5.83
N ASP A 206 21.05 9.36 -5.63
CA ASP A 206 21.20 10.81 -5.55
C ASP A 206 21.24 11.46 -6.95
N ILE A 207 21.51 12.76 -7.02
CA ILE A 207 21.57 13.51 -8.29
C ILE A 207 22.74 13.09 -9.19
N HIS A 208 23.75 12.39 -8.64
CA HIS A 208 24.92 11.91 -9.36
C HIS A 208 24.74 10.45 -9.82
N GLY A 209 23.63 9.80 -9.43
CA GLY A 209 23.37 8.40 -9.72
C GLY A 209 24.08 7.44 -8.75
N GLU A 210 24.56 7.94 -7.60
CA GLU A 210 25.16 7.09 -6.57
C GLU A 210 24.10 6.62 -5.57
N SER A 211 24.21 5.35 -5.16
CA SER A 211 23.31 4.75 -4.18
C SER A 211 23.84 4.98 -2.77
N ASN A 212 23.27 5.97 -2.07
CA ASN A 212 23.54 6.25 -0.67
C ASN A 212 22.37 5.79 0.20
N PHE A 213 22.67 5.07 1.28
CA PHE A 213 21.64 4.52 2.15
C PHE A 213 20.87 5.65 2.90
N PRO A 214 19.53 5.74 2.77
CA PRO A 214 18.74 6.86 3.29
C PRO A 214 18.39 6.65 4.76
N GLU A 215 19.40 6.82 5.62
CA GLU A 215 19.34 6.60 7.08
C GLU A 215 18.15 7.31 7.75
N ARG A 216 17.76 8.50 7.28
CA ARG A 216 16.68 9.26 7.94
C ARG A 216 15.29 8.79 7.50
N SER A 217 15.18 8.26 6.29
CA SER A 217 13.92 7.75 5.76
C SER A 217 13.60 6.34 6.26
N VAL A 218 14.59 5.49 6.56
CA VAL A 218 14.35 4.08 6.90
C VAL A 218 14.28 3.82 8.41
N ASN A 219 14.94 4.66 9.22
CA ASN A 219 15.00 4.50 10.66
C ASN A 219 13.84 5.23 11.33
N GLY A 220 13.16 4.55 12.25
CA GLY A 220 12.06 5.15 12.99
C GLY A 220 11.26 4.12 13.77
N SER A 221 10.06 4.51 14.15
CA SER A 221 9.14 3.70 14.94
C SER A 221 7.76 3.74 14.31
N SER A 222 6.95 2.75 14.67
CA SER A 222 5.60 2.63 14.17
C SER A 222 4.63 2.22 15.25
N TYR A 223 3.42 2.74 15.18
CA TYR A 223 2.32 2.33 16.02
C TYR A 223 1.12 1.91 15.16
N THR A 224 0.65 0.68 15.37
CA THR A 224 -0.50 0.12 14.65
C THR A 224 -1.69 -0.01 15.59
N LYS A 225 -2.78 0.71 15.30
CA LYS A 225 -4.06 0.58 16.02
C LYS A 225 -4.94 -0.50 15.40
N LYS A 226 -4.91 -0.61 14.08
CA LYS A 226 -5.72 -1.54 13.31
C LYS A 226 -4.83 -2.28 12.33
N ASN A 227 -5.04 -3.59 12.23
CA ASN A 227 -4.32 -4.40 11.25
C ASN A 227 -4.70 -3.97 9.83
N ILE A 228 -3.69 -3.58 9.07
CA ILE A 228 -3.74 -3.26 7.65
C ILE A 228 -2.61 -4.04 6.98
N ASN A 229 -2.83 -4.47 5.74
CA ASN A 229 -1.86 -5.32 5.04
C ASN A 229 -0.76 -4.43 4.46
N LEU A 230 0.33 -4.30 5.21
CA LEU A 230 1.52 -3.58 4.78
C LEU A 230 2.67 -4.56 4.63
N ASP A 231 3.33 -4.51 3.47
CA ASP A 231 4.52 -5.29 3.18
C ASP A 231 5.71 -4.36 2.94
N PHE A 232 6.88 -4.76 3.42
CA PHE A 232 8.12 -4.01 3.20
C PHE A 232 8.58 -4.16 1.75
N VAL A 233 9.02 -3.06 1.14
CA VAL A 233 9.75 -3.12 -0.12
C VAL A 233 11.22 -3.31 0.19
N ARG A 234 11.81 -4.39 -0.33
CA ARG A 234 13.20 -4.77 -0.01
C ARG A 234 14.19 -3.80 -0.63
N ILE A 235 15.14 -3.29 0.15
CA ILE A 235 16.28 -2.52 -0.42
C ILE A 235 17.14 -3.48 -1.23
N LEU A 236 17.47 -3.09 -2.46
CA LEU A 236 18.28 -3.86 -3.39
C LEU A 236 19.65 -3.21 -3.59
N ASN A 237 20.61 -4.03 -4.00
CA ASN A 237 21.89 -3.61 -4.54
C ASN A 237 22.00 -4.06 -6.00
N GLU A 238 22.97 -3.51 -6.73
CA GLU A 238 23.23 -3.91 -8.13
C GLU A 238 23.43 -5.42 -8.29
N GLY A 239 24.05 -6.08 -7.30
CA GLY A 239 24.26 -7.53 -7.30
C GLY A 239 22.99 -8.38 -7.16
N ASP A 240 21.86 -7.80 -6.75
CA ASP A 240 20.56 -8.49 -6.71
C ASP A 240 19.90 -8.52 -8.10
N LEU A 241 20.31 -7.62 -8.99
CA LEU A 241 19.79 -7.49 -10.34
C LEU A 241 20.55 -8.39 -11.32
N GLU A 242 19.85 -8.87 -12.34
CA GLU A 242 20.53 -9.48 -13.49
C GLU A 242 21.20 -8.37 -14.30
N SER A 243 22.50 -8.52 -14.52
CA SER A 243 23.29 -7.65 -15.39
C SER A 243 22.67 -7.64 -16.79
N GLN A 244 22.35 -6.45 -17.30
CA GLN A 244 21.90 -6.23 -18.67
C GLN A 244 23.08 -6.14 -19.63
#